data_AF-A0A085ZI23-F1
#
_entry.id   AF-A0A085ZI23-F1
#
_cell.length_a   1.000
_cell.length_b   1.000
_cell.length_c   1.000
_cell.angle_alpha   90.00
_cell.angle_beta   90.00
_cell.angle_gamma   90.00
#
_symmetry.space_group_name_H-M   'P 1'
#
loop_
_entity.id
_entity.type
_entity.pdbx_description
1 polymer ?
#
loop_
_entity_poly.entity_id
_entity_poly.type
_entity_poly.pdbx_seq_one_letter_code
_entity_poly.pdbx_strand_id
1 'polypeptide(L)'
;MLKEKQIDFFYSTEVEFSLFRVGNEVESYPAVTNCYYKASNELLNLKYGHNFTKQIERTADSLYVISRIEIPFQYPNEVDNYCMIYPSATDFLDQKRQIQIDFFTIFNFPKGFLKSVDQKDFFAQTNFIIKRDSKISDITIEIKFTNPENKKFSDSIINQLRTFIENANWKAAVSSGVLVNSKFDINFYN
;
A
#
# COMPACT_ATOMS: atom_id res chain seq x y z
N MET A 1 12.15 -12.12 -41.02
CA MET A 1 12.52 -12.46 -39.64
C MET A 1 11.83 -13.71 -39.07
N LEU A 2 10.51 -13.76 -38.82
CA LEU A 2 9.87 -14.97 -38.23
C LEU A 2 9.72 -16.14 -39.23
N LYS A 3 9.34 -15.84 -40.49
CA LYS A 3 9.29 -16.84 -41.59
C LYS A 3 10.64 -17.49 -41.91
N GLU A 4 11.74 -16.74 -41.78
CA GLU A 4 13.10 -17.27 -42.00
C GLU A 4 13.52 -18.29 -40.93
N LYS A 5 12.82 -18.30 -39.79
CA LYS A 5 13.02 -19.29 -38.71
C LYS A 5 12.03 -20.44 -38.74
N GLN A 6 11.24 -20.59 -39.81
CA GLN A 6 10.19 -21.62 -39.94
C GLN A 6 9.18 -21.61 -38.78
N ILE A 7 8.91 -20.44 -38.20
CA ILE A 7 7.87 -20.28 -37.19
C ILE A 7 6.61 -19.84 -37.93
N ASP A 8 5.63 -20.73 -38.02
CA ASP A 8 4.32 -20.43 -38.60
C ASP A 8 3.57 -19.44 -37.71
N PHE A 9 3.11 -18.35 -38.32
CA PHE A 9 2.41 -17.25 -37.65
C PHE A 9 1.07 -17.01 -38.32
N PHE A 10 0.00 -17.00 -37.52
CA PHE A 10 -1.34 -16.60 -37.93
C PHE A 10 -1.77 -15.41 -37.07
N TYR A 11 -2.30 -14.37 -37.71
CA TYR A 11 -2.83 -13.19 -37.03
C TYR A 11 -4.19 -13.53 -36.41
N SER A 12 -4.30 -13.43 -35.09
CA SER A 12 -5.59 -13.51 -34.38
C SER A 12 -6.16 -12.10 -34.26
N THR A 13 -7.34 -11.85 -34.84
CA THR A 13 -8.14 -10.68 -34.52
C THR A 13 -8.71 -10.86 -33.12
N GLU A 14 -8.15 -10.14 -32.15
CA GLU A 14 -8.51 -10.22 -30.73
C GLU A 14 -10.00 -9.85 -30.53
N VAL A 15 -10.77 -10.82 -30.03
CA VAL A 15 -11.98 -10.54 -29.25
C VAL A 15 -11.89 -11.45 -28.02
N GLU A 16 -11.58 -10.85 -26.87
CA GLU A 16 -11.67 -11.51 -25.57
C GLU A 16 -13.04 -12.20 -25.46
N PHE A 17 -13.04 -13.51 -25.21
CA PHE A 17 -14.22 -14.37 -25.05
C PHE A 17 -15.05 -14.68 -26.31
N SER A 18 -14.41 -15.07 -27.42
CA SER A 18 -15.09 -15.92 -28.40
C SER A 18 -14.42 -17.30 -28.47
N LEU A 19 -15.18 -18.34 -28.11
CA LEU A 19 -14.84 -19.74 -28.39
C LEU A 19 -14.89 -19.95 -29.91
N PHE A 20 -13.81 -19.58 -30.61
CA PHE A 20 -13.69 -19.92 -32.02
C PHE A 20 -13.42 -21.43 -32.13
N ARG A 21 -14.36 -22.13 -32.75
CA ARG A 21 -14.15 -23.50 -33.23
C ARG A 21 -13.53 -23.39 -34.61
N VAL A 22 -12.37 -24.01 -34.80
CA VAL A 22 -11.76 -24.14 -36.13
C VAL A 22 -11.93 -25.60 -36.56
N GLY A 23 -12.65 -25.80 -37.66
CA GLY A 23 -12.89 -27.11 -38.27
C GLY A 23 -14.12 -27.15 -39.19
N ASN A 24 -14.15 -28.10 -40.13
CA ASN A 24 -15.37 -28.43 -40.88
C ASN A 24 -16.33 -29.24 -39.98
N GLU A 25 -17.59 -29.41 -40.39
CA GLU A 25 -18.71 -29.98 -39.60
C GLU A 25 -18.45 -31.30 -38.83
N VAL A 26 -17.33 -31.98 -39.09
CA VAL A 26 -16.98 -33.31 -38.57
C VAL A 26 -15.97 -33.28 -37.42
N GLU A 27 -15.07 -32.28 -37.33
CA GLU A 27 -14.06 -32.22 -36.25
C GLU A 27 -13.88 -30.77 -35.78
N SER A 28 -14.09 -30.51 -34.48
CA SER A 28 -13.85 -29.19 -33.88
C SER A 28 -12.88 -29.30 -32.70
N TYR A 29 -11.81 -28.52 -32.73
CA TYR A 29 -10.88 -28.37 -31.61
C TYR A 29 -11.01 -26.97 -30.98
N PRO A 30 -10.83 -26.83 -29.66
CA PRO A 30 -10.77 -25.51 -29.04
C PRO A 30 -9.55 -24.75 -29.55
N ALA A 31 -9.76 -23.58 -30.17
CA ALA A 31 -8.65 -22.70 -30.50
C ALA A 31 -8.07 -22.12 -29.20
N VAL A 32 -6.90 -22.62 -28.80
CA VAL A 32 -6.13 -22.02 -27.71
C VAL A 32 -5.62 -20.68 -28.24
N THR A 33 -6.19 -19.58 -27.75
CA THR A 33 -5.67 -18.24 -28.01
C THR A 33 -4.34 -18.11 -27.27
N ASN A 34 -3.24 -18.38 -27.98
CA ASN A 34 -1.90 -18.09 -27.47
C ASN A 34 -1.77 -16.57 -27.38
N CYS A 35 -2.06 -16.02 -26.21
CA CYS A 35 -1.77 -14.62 -25.92
C CYS A 35 -0.28 -14.39 -26.22
N TYR A 36 0.04 -13.59 -27.25
CA TYR A 36 1.41 -13.35 -27.70
C TYR A 36 2.33 -12.94 -26.54
N TYR A 37 1.77 -12.27 -25.55
CA TYR A 37 2.42 -11.94 -24.28
C TYR A 37 2.95 -13.19 -23.55
N LYS A 38 2.11 -14.22 -23.34
CA LYS A 38 2.50 -15.44 -22.62
C LYS A 38 3.56 -16.22 -23.39
N ALA A 39 3.34 -16.45 -24.68
CA ALA A 39 4.31 -17.15 -25.53
C ALA A 39 5.65 -16.40 -25.65
N SER A 40 5.62 -15.07 -25.79
CA SER A 40 6.83 -14.25 -25.82
C SER A 40 7.58 -14.28 -24.49
N ASN A 41 6.87 -14.19 -23.36
CA ASN A 41 7.48 -14.31 -22.04
C ASN A 41 8.11 -15.68 -21.79
N GLU A 42 7.45 -16.76 -22.20
CA GLU A 42 8.01 -18.11 -22.12
C GLU A 42 9.29 -18.22 -22.95
N LEU A 43 9.30 -17.74 -24.19
CA LEU A 43 10.50 -17.73 -25.04
C LEU A 43 11.64 -16.87 -24.48
N LEU A 44 11.32 -15.69 -23.94
CA LEU A 44 12.30 -14.81 -23.30
C LEU A 44 12.91 -15.45 -22.05
N ASN A 45 12.09 -16.07 -21.21
CA ASN A 45 12.55 -16.80 -20.03
C ASN A 45 13.40 -18.03 -20.40
N LEU A 46 13.03 -18.78 -21.45
CA LEU A 46 13.84 -19.90 -21.94
C LEU A 46 15.21 -19.43 -22.44
N LYS A 47 15.27 -18.28 -23.13
CA LYS A 47 16.50 -17.76 -23.72
C LYS A 47 17.43 -17.09 -22.71
N TYR A 48 16.89 -16.31 -21.79
CA TYR A 48 17.67 -15.44 -20.90
C TYR A 48 17.65 -15.88 -19.42
N GLY A 49 16.97 -17.00 -19.12
CA GLY A 49 16.90 -17.59 -17.79
C GLY A 49 15.52 -17.48 -17.16
N HIS A 50 15.19 -18.47 -16.32
CA HIS A 50 13.92 -18.52 -15.61
C HIS A 50 13.71 -17.22 -14.80
N ASN A 51 12.58 -16.55 -15.02
CA ASN A 51 12.17 -15.26 -14.44
C ASN A 51 12.80 -13.99 -15.06
N PHE A 52 13.47 -14.05 -16.21
CA PHE A 52 14.01 -12.87 -16.89
C PHE A 52 12.99 -11.71 -16.98
N THR A 53 11.79 -11.95 -17.52
CA THR A 53 10.78 -10.87 -17.66
C THR A 53 10.42 -10.25 -16.31
N LYS A 54 10.21 -11.10 -15.29
CA LYS A 54 9.89 -10.65 -13.92
C LYS A 54 11.01 -9.82 -13.29
N GLN A 55 12.28 -10.12 -13.61
CA GLN A 55 13.41 -9.32 -13.13
C GLN A 55 13.48 -7.97 -13.83
N ILE A 56 13.21 -7.92 -15.14
CA ILE A 56 13.13 -6.66 -15.90
C ILE A 56 11.99 -5.78 -15.37
N GLU A 57 10.81 -6.35 -15.16
CA GLU A 57 9.66 -5.65 -14.56
C GLU A 57 10.02 -5.05 -13.20
N ARG A 58 10.57 -5.85 -12.28
CA ARG A 58 11.02 -5.36 -10.97
C ARG A 58 12.03 -4.23 -11.06
N THR A 59 12.94 -4.31 -12.03
CA THR A 59 13.96 -3.26 -12.26
C THR A 59 13.30 -1.98 -12.76
N ALA A 60 12.38 -2.08 -13.71
CA ALA A 60 11.63 -0.95 -14.22
C ALA A 60 10.78 -0.28 -13.12
N ASP A 61 10.08 -1.06 -12.31
CA ASP A 61 9.28 -0.57 -11.18
C ASP A 61 10.16 0.16 -10.16
N SER A 62 11.31 -0.42 -9.80
CA SER A 62 12.27 0.21 -8.89
C SER A 62 12.79 1.55 -9.42
N LEU A 63 13.12 1.61 -10.72
CA LEU A 63 13.57 2.85 -11.37
C LEU A 63 12.47 3.91 -11.40
N TYR A 64 11.22 3.52 -11.63
CA TYR A 64 10.08 4.42 -11.54
C TYR A 64 9.94 4.98 -10.13
N VAL A 65 9.98 4.13 -9.09
CA VAL A 65 9.93 4.57 -7.68
C VAL A 65 11.05 5.56 -7.37
N ILE A 66 12.29 5.24 -7.75
CA ILE A 66 13.46 6.11 -7.55
C ILE A 66 13.28 7.46 -8.25
N SER A 67 12.70 7.49 -9.45
CA SER A 67 12.51 8.73 -10.22
C SER A 67 11.59 9.75 -9.54
N ARG A 68 10.72 9.30 -8.63
CA ARG A 68 9.77 10.13 -7.88
C ARG A 68 9.95 10.02 -6.36
N ILE A 69 11.15 9.62 -5.90
CA ILE A 69 11.44 9.25 -4.51
C ILE A 69 11.14 10.35 -3.48
N GLU A 70 11.19 11.61 -3.89
CA GLU A 70 10.92 12.76 -3.03
C GLU A 70 9.41 13.00 -2.82
N ILE A 71 8.55 12.47 -3.69
CA ILE A 71 7.10 12.58 -3.58
C ILE A 71 6.59 11.48 -2.62
N PRO A 72 5.92 11.84 -1.51
CA PRO A 72 5.37 10.86 -0.59
C PRO A 72 4.34 9.94 -1.24
N PHE A 73 4.51 8.64 -1.07
CA PHE A 73 3.61 7.59 -1.56
C PHE A 73 2.42 7.44 -0.62
N GLN A 74 1.23 7.14 -1.15
CA GLN A 74 0.06 6.90 -0.31
C GLN A 74 0.13 5.51 0.33
N TYR A 75 0.23 5.46 1.66
CA TYR A 75 0.09 4.19 2.38
C TYR A 75 -1.39 3.83 2.57
N PRO A 76 -1.80 2.55 2.40
CA PRO A 76 -1.00 1.38 2.00
C PRO A 76 -1.02 1.08 0.50
N ASN A 77 -1.63 1.93 -0.32
CA ASN A 77 -2.02 1.58 -1.70
C ASN A 77 -0.89 1.70 -2.72
N GLU A 78 0.11 2.55 -2.48
CA GLU A 78 1.24 2.78 -3.39
C GLU A 78 2.57 2.21 -2.87
N VAL A 79 2.48 1.31 -1.90
CA VAL A 79 3.62 0.64 -1.27
C VAL A 79 3.51 -0.87 -1.47
N ASP A 80 4.60 -1.60 -1.22
CA ASP A 80 4.61 -3.05 -1.29
C ASP A 80 3.57 -3.64 -0.31
N ASN A 81 2.81 -4.61 -0.82
CA ASN A 81 1.69 -5.21 -0.09
C ASN A 81 2.12 -5.66 1.31
N TYR A 82 1.39 -5.18 2.32
CA TYR A 82 1.58 -5.52 3.73
C TYR A 82 2.90 -5.03 4.34
N CYS A 83 3.45 -3.91 3.85
CA CYS A 83 4.56 -3.25 4.52
C CYS A 83 4.17 -2.83 5.95
N MET A 84 4.70 -3.53 6.94
CA MET A 84 4.48 -3.24 8.36
C MET A 84 5.36 -2.07 8.79
N ILE A 85 4.75 -0.90 8.96
CA ILE A 85 5.43 0.35 9.34
C ILE A 85 5.46 0.57 10.86
N TYR A 86 4.78 -0.28 11.63
CA TYR A 86 4.79 -0.26 13.09
C TYR A 86 5.42 -1.55 13.64
N PRO A 87 6.34 -1.48 14.63
CA PRO A 87 7.26 -2.56 14.95
C PRO A 87 6.62 -3.73 15.71
N SER A 88 5.61 -3.46 16.53
CA SER A 88 4.90 -4.45 17.36
C SER A 88 3.82 -5.22 16.62
N ALA A 89 3.57 -4.89 15.34
CA ALA A 89 2.42 -5.38 14.62
C ALA A 89 2.73 -6.64 13.79
N THR A 90 1.81 -7.62 13.82
CA THR A 90 1.96 -8.88 13.06
C THR A 90 1.37 -8.83 11.66
N ASP A 91 0.36 -7.98 11.47
CA ASP A 91 -0.33 -7.77 10.21
C ASP A 91 -0.96 -6.38 10.15
N PHE A 92 -1.48 -6.01 8.98
CA PHE A 92 -2.01 -4.67 8.72
C PHE A 92 -3.16 -4.25 9.66
N LEU A 93 -4.05 -5.17 10.04
CA LEU A 93 -5.15 -4.87 10.96
C LEU A 93 -4.62 -4.73 12.39
N ASP A 94 -3.71 -5.61 12.78
CA ASP A 94 -3.05 -5.57 14.08
C ASP A 94 -2.26 -4.26 14.27
N GLN A 95 -1.62 -3.73 13.22
CA GLN A 95 -0.92 -2.43 13.31
C GLN A 95 -1.80 -1.31 13.81
N LYS A 96 -3.00 -1.16 13.25
CA LYS A 96 -3.92 -0.11 13.70
C LYS A 96 -4.28 -0.30 15.16
N ARG A 97 -4.47 -1.56 15.60
CA ARG A 97 -4.78 -1.90 16.98
C ARG A 97 -3.62 -1.61 17.94
N GLN A 98 -2.41 -2.05 17.61
CA GLN A 98 -1.22 -1.83 18.46
C GLN A 98 -0.94 -0.35 18.65
N ILE A 99 -1.08 0.46 17.59
CA ILE A 99 -0.91 1.92 17.70
C ILE A 99 -1.91 2.53 18.70
N GLN A 100 -3.18 2.10 18.68
CA GLN A 100 -4.18 2.57 19.67
C GLN A 100 -3.80 2.13 21.09
N ILE A 101 -3.44 0.86 21.27
CA ILE A 101 -3.08 0.30 22.57
C ILE A 101 -1.89 1.06 23.17
N ASP A 102 -0.83 1.25 22.38
CA ASP A 102 0.39 1.92 22.83
C ASP A 102 0.12 3.39 23.18
N PHE A 103 -0.68 4.09 22.37
CA PHE A 103 -1.08 5.46 22.67
C PHE A 103 -1.89 5.54 23.97
N PHE A 104 -2.93 4.72 24.12
CA PHE A 104 -3.81 4.79 25.29
C PHE A 104 -3.17 4.25 26.57
N THR A 105 -2.09 3.48 26.47
CA THR A 105 -1.30 3.05 27.63
C THR A 105 -0.57 4.22 28.30
N ILE A 106 -0.19 5.24 27.52
CA ILE A 106 0.52 6.43 28.03
C ILE A 106 -0.38 7.68 28.11
N PHE A 107 -1.55 7.65 27.47
CA PHE A 107 -2.47 8.77 27.40
C PHE A 107 -3.07 9.11 28.77
N ASN A 108 -3.09 10.40 29.10
CA ASN A 108 -3.72 10.89 30.31
C ASN A 108 -4.79 11.94 29.98
N PHE A 109 -5.99 11.73 30.52
CA PHE A 109 -7.05 12.72 30.42
C PHE A 109 -6.67 13.99 31.20
N PRO A 110 -6.82 15.18 30.60
CA PRO A 110 -6.65 16.43 31.32
C PRO A 110 -7.56 16.52 32.54
N LYS A 111 -7.10 17.19 33.61
CA LYS A 111 -7.89 17.36 34.82
C LYS A 111 -9.18 18.15 34.50
N GLY A 112 -10.32 17.60 34.88
CA GLY A 112 -11.64 18.19 34.60
C GLY A 112 -12.21 17.86 33.22
N PHE A 113 -11.60 16.90 32.51
CA PHE A 113 -12.17 16.34 31.29
C PHE A 113 -13.46 15.56 31.59
N LEU A 114 -14.52 15.85 30.82
CA LEU A 114 -15.83 15.21 30.99
C LEU A 114 -15.90 13.94 30.13
N LYS A 115 -15.92 12.77 30.77
CA LYS A 115 -16.05 11.49 30.09
C LYS A 115 -17.51 11.21 29.73
N SER A 116 -17.71 10.68 28.54
CA SER A 116 -18.97 10.17 28.03
C SER A 116 -19.30 8.81 28.65
N VAL A 117 -20.59 8.48 28.69
CA VAL A 117 -21.08 7.19 29.20
C VAL A 117 -20.65 6.05 28.27
N ASP A 118 -20.63 6.30 26.97
CA ASP A 118 -20.30 5.33 25.92
C ASP A 118 -18.80 5.24 25.62
N GLN A 119 -17.95 5.91 26.42
CA GLN A 119 -16.50 6.02 26.27
C GLN A 119 -15.99 6.68 24.97
N LYS A 120 -16.89 7.08 24.07
CA LYS A 120 -16.59 7.88 22.87
C LYS A 120 -16.35 9.33 23.21
N ASP A 121 -15.22 9.66 23.83
CA ASP A 121 -14.99 11.01 24.33
C ASP A 121 -14.52 11.98 23.24
N PHE A 122 -13.67 11.48 22.35
CA PHE A 122 -13.18 12.24 21.20
C PHE A 122 -12.86 11.33 20.01
N PHE A 123 -12.75 11.96 18.86
CA PHE A 123 -12.25 11.36 17.63
C PHE A 123 -11.20 12.29 17.04
N ALA A 124 -9.97 11.80 16.86
CA ALA A 124 -8.86 12.56 16.30
C ALA A 124 -8.41 11.91 14.99
N GLN A 125 -8.49 12.67 13.90
CA GLN A 125 -7.93 12.28 12.60
C GLN A 125 -6.50 12.80 12.53
N THR A 126 -5.56 11.92 12.21
CA THR A 126 -4.14 12.28 12.10
C THR A 126 -3.62 11.88 10.72
N ASN A 127 -2.86 12.80 10.12
CA ASN A 127 -2.11 12.59 8.90
C ASN A 127 -0.68 13.04 9.16
N PHE A 128 0.29 12.25 8.72
CA PHE A 128 1.70 12.63 8.78
C PHE A 128 2.51 11.89 7.72
N ILE A 129 3.74 12.35 7.52
CA ILE A 129 4.69 11.70 6.61
C ILE A 129 5.70 10.90 7.43
N ILE A 130 5.84 9.62 7.08
CA ILE A 130 6.97 8.79 7.51
C ILE A 130 8.02 8.87 6.42
N LYS A 131 9.16 9.48 6.72
CA LYS A 131 10.25 9.63 5.77
C LYS A 131 11.00 8.31 5.57
N ARG A 132 11.73 8.21 4.47
CA ARG A 132 12.61 7.07 4.14
C ARG A 132 13.70 6.79 5.19
N ASP A 133 14.06 7.79 5.99
CA ASP A 133 14.96 7.66 7.16
C ASP A 133 14.21 7.38 8.46
N SER A 134 12.92 7.01 8.37
CA SER A 134 12.00 6.72 9.47
C SER A 134 11.68 7.90 10.39
N LYS A 135 12.09 9.12 10.04
CA LYS A 135 11.66 10.32 10.77
C LYS A 135 10.26 10.76 10.36
N ILE A 136 9.58 11.47 11.27
CA ILE A 136 8.24 12.00 11.02
C ILE A 136 8.30 13.47 10.61
N SER A 137 7.43 13.86 9.69
CA SER A 137 7.15 15.26 9.38
C SER A 137 5.68 15.52 9.07
N ASP A 138 5.33 16.80 8.99
CA ASP A 138 4.05 17.27 8.44
C ASP A 138 2.82 16.72 9.18
N ILE A 139 2.95 16.57 10.51
CA ILE A 139 1.88 16.08 11.38
C ILE A 139 0.73 17.08 11.44
N THR A 140 -0.41 16.64 10.93
CA THR A 140 -1.70 17.31 10.98
C THR A 140 -2.65 16.50 11.86
N ILE A 141 -3.33 17.16 12.80
CA ILE A 141 -4.24 16.53 13.76
C ILE A 141 -5.52 17.35 13.83
N GLU A 142 -6.65 16.71 13.51
CA GLU A 142 -7.98 17.30 13.65
C GLU A 142 -8.75 16.53 14.73
N ILE A 143 -9.19 17.20 15.79
CA ILE A 143 -9.91 16.57 16.90
C ILE A 143 -11.35 17.08 17.00
N LYS A 144 -12.28 16.13 17.22
CA LYS A 144 -13.69 16.37 17.49
C LYS A 144 -14.05 15.76 18.84
N PHE A 145 -14.74 16.53 19.67
CA PHE A 145 -15.20 16.07 20.98
C PHE A 145 -16.68 15.75 20.94
N THR A 146 -17.07 14.70 21.65
CA THR A 146 -18.49 14.37 21.85
C THR A 146 -19.14 15.39 22.79
N ASN A 147 -18.45 15.81 23.85
CA ASN A 147 -18.88 16.91 24.70
C ASN A 147 -18.22 18.24 24.25
N PRO A 148 -18.98 19.25 23.81
CA PRO A 148 -18.45 20.54 23.39
C PRO A 148 -17.61 21.26 24.46
N GLU A 149 -17.89 21.07 25.75
CA GLU A 149 -17.13 21.68 26.84
C GLU A 149 -15.68 21.19 26.91
N ASN A 150 -15.39 20.02 26.34
CA ASN A 150 -14.04 19.48 26.28
C ASN A 150 -13.18 20.16 25.21
N LYS A 151 -13.74 21.03 24.36
CA LYS A 151 -12.98 21.78 23.34
C LYS A 151 -11.82 22.59 23.94
N LYS A 152 -11.94 23.05 25.19
CA LYS A 152 -10.86 23.73 25.93
C LYS A 152 -9.61 22.86 26.16
N PHE A 153 -9.72 21.54 26.00
CA PHE A 153 -8.63 20.59 26.17
C PHE A 153 -7.95 20.17 24.85
N SER A 154 -8.36 20.76 23.71
CA SER A 154 -7.86 20.41 22.37
C SER A 154 -6.34 20.40 22.32
N ASP A 155 -5.70 21.49 22.74
CA ASP A 155 -4.23 21.65 22.66
C ASP A 155 -3.51 20.60 23.50
N SER A 156 -4.04 20.27 24.67
CA SER A 156 -3.45 19.26 25.56
C SER A 156 -3.47 17.86 24.93
N ILE A 157 -4.57 17.48 24.28
CA ILE A 157 -4.71 16.17 23.64
C ILE A 157 -3.92 16.13 22.34
N ILE A 158 -3.96 17.20 21.54
CA ILE A 158 -3.16 17.34 20.31
C ILE A 158 -1.66 17.21 20.63
N ASN A 159 -1.18 17.83 21.71
CA ASN A 159 0.23 17.73 22.12
C ASN A 159 0.60 16.30 22.54
N GLN A 160 -0.27 15.58 23.26
CA GLN A 160 -0.03 14.18 23.60
C GLN A 160 0.01 13.29 22.34
N LEU A 161 -0.92 13.47 21.40
CA LEU A 161 -0.92 12.75 20.11
C LEU A 161 0.32 13.05 19.29
N ARG A 162 0.70 14.31 19.15
CA ARG A 162 1.91 14.73 18.44
C ARG A 162 3.15 14.12 19.06
N THR A 163 3.28 14.19 20.38
CA THR A 163 4.41 13.59 21.11
C THR A 163 4.47 12.09 20.90
N PHE A 164 3.33 11.40 20.96
CA PHE A 164 3.28 9.96 20.68
C PHE A 164 3.72 9.64 19.24
N ILE A 165 3.17 10.34 18.24
CA ILE A 165 3.51 10.14 16.84
C ILE A 165 5.00 10.41 16.59
N GLU A 166 5.58 11.47 17.16
CA GLU A 166 6.99 11.82 16.95
C GLU A 166 7.96 10.81 17.59
N ASN A 167 7.58 10.19 18.70
CA ASN A 167 8.45 9.28 19.46
C ASN A 167 8.20 7.79 19.20
N ALA A 168 7.13 7.46 18.46
CA ALA A 168 6.88 6.08 18.06
C ALA A 168 7.94 5.58 17.06
N ASN A 169 8.27 4.30 17.14
CA ASN A 169 9.33 3.66 16.35
C ASN A 169 8.83 3.24 14.96
N TRP A 170 8.38 4.21 14.16
CA TRP A 170 7.92 3.96 12.79
C TRP A 170 9.04 3.40 11.91
N LYS A 171 8.67 2.55 10.95
CA LYS A 171 9.55 2.07 9.88
C LYS A 171 9.13 2.74 8.58
N ALA A 172 10.11 3.09 7.76
CA ALA A 172 9.85 3.60 6.42
C ALA A 172 9.14 2.55 5.58
N ALA A 173 8.21 3.00 4.73
CA ALA A 173 7.53 2.11 3.82
C ALA A 173 8.47 1.67 2.68
N VAL A 174 8.18 0.52 2.10
CA VAL A 174 8.91 -0.01 0.94
C VAL A 174 7.98 -0.03 -0.26
N SER A 175 8.45 0.41 -1.42
CA SER A 175 7.74 0.28 -2.70
C SER A 175 8.71 -0.26 -3.74
N SER A 176 8.36 -1.37 -4.38
CA SER A 176 9.21 -2.12 -5.30
C SER A 176 10.60 -2.43 -4.71
N GLY A 177 10.69 -2.74 -3.42
CA GLY A 177 11.96 -3.00 -2.72
C GLY A 177 12.78 -1.74 -2.36
N VAL A 178 12.27 -0.53 -2.62
CA VAL A 178 12.95 0.74 -2.30
C VAL A 178 12.28 1.41 -1.10
N LEU A 179 13.06 1.94 -0.15
CA LEU A 179 12.53 2.72 0.98
C LEU A 179 12.03 4.08 0.49
N VAL A 180 10.79 4.42 0.80
CA VAL A 180 10.12 5.64 0.32
C VAL A 180 9.59 6.50 1.47
N ASN A 181 9.38 7.79 1.20
CA ASN A 181 8.52 8.61 2.04
C ASN A 181 7.07 8.16 1.84
N SER A 182 6.28 8.09 2.91
CA SER A 182 4.86 7.70 2.82
C SER A 182 3.95 8.61 3.63
N LYS A 183 2.78 8.91 3.08
CA LYS A 183 1.67 9.53 3.81
C LYS A 183 0.94 8.46 4.59
N PHE A 184 0.79 8.67 5.89
CA PHE A 184 0.09 7.75 6.77
C PHE A 184 -1.06 8.45 7.47
N ASP A 185 -2.22 7.78 7.43
CA ASP A 185 -3.46 8.23 8.03
C ASP A 185 -3.89 7.26 9.12
N ILE A 186 -4.12 7.78 10.32
CA ILE A 186 -4.70 7.01 11.43
C ILE A 186 -5.64 7.86 12.27
N ASN A 187 -6.73 7.26 12.70
CA ASN A 187 -7.70 7.90 13.57
C ASN A 187 -7.54 7.36 14.99
N PHE A 188 -7.47 8.22 15.99
CA PHE A 188 -7.50 7.85 17.41
C PHE A 188 -8.88 8.13 17.99
N TYR A 189 -9.41 7.17 18.73
CA TYR A 189 -10.71 7.28 19.38
C TYR A 189 -10.74 6.32 20.57
N ASN A 190 -11.47 6.71 21.61
CA ASN A 190 -11.74 5.87 22.76
C ASN A 190 -13.20 5.43 22.84
#